data_AF-A0A268TXA9-F1
#
_entry.id   AF-A0A268TXA9-F1
#
_cell.length_a   1.000
_cell.length_b   1.000
_cell.length_c   1.000
_cell.angle_alpha   90.00
_cell.angle_beta   90.00
_cell.angle_gamma   90.00
#
_symmetry.space_group_name_H-M   'P 1'
#
loop_
_entity.id
_entity.type
_entity.pdbx_description
1 polymer ?
#
loop_
_entity_poly.entity_id
_entity_poly.type
_entity_poly.pdbx_seq_one_letter_code
_entity_poly.pdbx_strand_id
1 'polypeptide(L)'
;MTNSVFSKRIGLKIALNIAGIIIIVVALLIFAVIMNIQKSMLKGAENIMASRATSIGNYINFQMRDAISLGIASASKIGMMLDANENISIDTLKQEAYSINSVSKTIAFSGIYLNLNGGDSISKDGIFIGSFQDTDRVSMLDKATVERIIMSSRPPELAFKSAKPVLGVPTLRNINGKNIYTISANFPIFKHGKVVGLIQQRLDLDFIQEALSHSVGDIIYEDVDRYMIDRSGVIIADTLGQYRGKNLSDINNTSEFKKEVIDNILDSKDVSTTLDFRGMKRALVSQTFIIPPFNIKWNALMAVPKNEVLKDLYSLVVFIVISSIIAIVVIIFLFYFYINKAFIKRVRNIQATLIDTFAVINHEKAINIPKLDTRSKDELGVISNVINIAMDKTKTSLSKDSEAVSEALNVAKTIEEGNLSVRILKLPSNPQLIELRDVLNNMLDVLELKIGSNMNEIERVFDSYLKLDFSTSVLDS
;
A
#
# COMPACT_ATOMS: atom_id res chain seq x y z
N MET A 1 49.22 5.76 18.06
CA MET A 1 48.31 5.81 16.87
C MET A 1 47.23 4.73 16.84
N THR A 2 47.34 3.63 17.60
CA THR A 2 46.42 2.47 17.59
C THR A 2 45.03 2.72 18.24
N ASN A 3 44.92 3.57 19.26
CA ASN A 3 43.65 3.83 19.97
C ASN A 3 42.56 4.54 19.15
N SER A 4 42.94 5.30 18.11
CA SER A 4 41.98 5.97 17.22
C SER A 4 41.25 5.00 16.26
N VAL A 5 41.90 3.89 15.92
CA VAL A 5 41.37 2.96 14.91
C VAL A 5 40.35 2.01 15.54
N PHE A 6 40.58 1.60 16.79
CA PHE A 6 39.71 0.66 17.50
C PHE A 6 38.35 1.28 17.87
N SER A 7 38.33 2.54 18.34
CA SER A 7 37.07 3.21 18.70
C SER A 7 36.19 3.48 17.49
N LYS A 8 36.77 3.89 16.35
CA LYS A 8 36.02 4.07 15.08
C LYS A 8 35.38 2.77 14.61
N ARG A 9 36.03 1.62 14.84
CA ARG A 9 35.51 0.30 14.45
C ARG A 9 34.28 -0.13 15.27
N ILE A 10 34.23 0.15 16.57
CA ILE A 10 33.07 -0.21 17.41
C ILE A 10 31.85 0.62 17.04
N GLY A 11 32.01 1.94 16.88
CA GLY A 11 30.91 2.83 16.51
C GLY A 11 30.32 2.49 15.15
N LEU A 12 31.19 2.16 14.19
CA LEU A 12 30.78 1.70 12.87
C LEU A 12 30.02 0.37 12.93
N LYS A 13 30.50 -0.62 13.71
CA LYS A 13 29.81 -1.91 13.87
C LYS A 13 28.42 -1.76 14.48
N ILE A 14 28.26 -0.94 15.52
CA ILE A 14 26.96 -0.68 16.14
C ILE A 14 26.03 0.03 15.14
N ALA A 15 26.52 1.05 14.44
CA ALA A 15 25.75 1.76 13.43
C ALA A 15 25.28 0.84 12.30
N LEU A 16 26.13 -0.09 11.83
CA LEU A 16 25.77 -1.06 10.79
C LEU A 16 24.71 -2.07 11.25
N ASN A 17 24.78 -2.55 12.48
CA ASN A 17 23.75 -3.46 13.01
C ASN A 17 22.39 -2.77 13.13
N ILE A 18 22.36 -1.54 13.62
CA ILE A 18 21.13 -0.73 13.68
C ILE A 18 20.61 -0.44 12.27
N ALA A 19 21.49 -0.11 11.33
CA ALA A 19 21.13 0.08 9.93
C ALA A 19 20.42 -1.15 9.34
N GLY A 20 20.92 -2.36 9.62
CA GLY A 20 20.29 -3.61 9.19
C GLY A 20 18.86 -3.76 9.70
N ILE A 21 18.61 -3.47 10.98
CA ILE A 21 17.26 -3.52 11.57
C ILE A 21 16.34 -2.49 10.91
N ILE A 22 16.83 -1.26 10.72
CA ILE A 22 16.05 -0.18 10.10
C ILE A 22 15.69 -0.52 8.65
N ILE A 23 16.62 -1.09 7.88
CA ILE A 23 16.37 -1.53 6.52
C ILE A 23 15.24 -2.56 6.47
N ILE A 24 15.24 -3.55 7.38
CA ILE A 24 14.18 -4.56 7.46
C ILE A 24 12.83 -3.93 7.77
N VAL A 25 12.78 -3.03 8.77
CA VAL A 25 11.53 -2.34 9.15
C VAL A 25 11.00 -1.48 8.00
N VAL A 26 11.87 -0.71 7.35
CA VAL A 26 11.51 0.13 6.20
C VAL A 26 11.03 -0.74 5.03
N ALA A 27 11.68 -1.86 4.74
CA ALA A 27 11.25 -2.78 3.69
C ALA A 27 9.85 -3.36 3.96
N LEU A 28 9.56 -3.76 5.21
CA LEU A 28 8.24 -4.23 5.61
C LEU A 28 7.16 -3.14 5.48
N LEU A 29 7.48 -1.90 5.87
CA LEU A 29 6.58 -0.76 5.72
C LEU A 29 6.33 -0.43 4.25
N ILE A 30 7.37 -0.39 3.40
CA ILE A 30 7.23 -0.19 1.96
C ILE A 30 6.34 -1.27 1.37
N PHE A 31 6.58 -2.54 1.70
CA PHE A 31 5.76 -3.65 1.23
C PHE A 31 4.29 -3.50 1.63
N ALA A 32 4.01 -3.16 2.89
CA ALA A 32 2.65 -2.92 3.37
C ALA A 32 1.97 -1.74 2.65
N VAL A 33 2.69 -0.64 2.45
CA VAL A 33 2.19 0.55 1.74
C VAL A 33 1.88 0.21 0.28
N ILE A 34 2.78 -0.50 -0.42
CA ILE A 34 2.57 -0.92 -1.81
C ILE A 34 1.33 -1.82 -1.93
N MET A 35 1.17 -2.81 -1.04
CA MET A 35 -0.02 -3.66 -1.03
C MET A 35 -1.31 -2.85 -0.82
N ASN A 36 -1.29 -1.87 0.10
CA ASN A 36 -2.45 -1.05 0.37
C ASN A 36 -2.81 -0.13 -0.81
N ILE A 37 -1.82 0.50 -1.44
CA ILE A 37 -2.03 1.35 -2.62
C ILE A 37 -2.52 0.51 -3.78
N GLN A 38 -1.91 -0.65 -4.05
CA GLN A 38 -2.37 -1.56 -5.11
C GLN A 38 -3.84 -1.94 -4.92
N LYS A 39 -4.24 -2.31 -3.69
CA LYS A 39 -5.63 -2.64 -3.36
C LYS A 39 -6.55 -1.44 -3.58
N SER A 40 -6.15 -0.25 -3.14
CA SER A 40 -6.93 0.98 -3.32
C SER A 40 -7.08 1.36 -4.79
N MET A 41 -6.03 1.22 -5.60
CA MET A 41 -6.06 1.53 -7.03
C MET A 41 -6.94 0.56 -7.80
N LEU A 42 -6.85 -0.75 -7.52
CA LEU A 42 -7.77 -1.73 -8.10
C LEU A 42 -9.22 -1.41 -7.73
N LYS A 43 -9.50 -1.10 -6.46
CA LYS A 43 -10.85 -0.72 -6.02
C LYS A 43 -11.35 0.58 -6.67
N GLY A 44 -10.47 1.57 -6.82
CA GLY A 44 -10.77 2.82 -7.51
C GLY A 44 -11.11 2.58 -8.98
N ALA A 45 -10.31 1.75 -9.67
CA ALA A 45 -10.55 1.36 -11.04
C ALA A 45 -11.88 0.60 -11.20
N GLU A 46 -12.20 -0.32 -10.28
CA GLU A 46 -13.49 -1.00 -10.24
C GLU A 46 -14.67 -0.02 -10.22
N ASN A 47 -14.62 0.98 -9.34
CA ASN A 47 -15.69 1.98 -9.22
C ASN A 47 -15.82 2.84 -10.50
N ILE A 48 -14.68 3.26 -11.07
CA ILE A 48 -14.65 4.02 -12.33
C ILE A 48 -15.25 3.18 -13.47
N MET A 49 -14.77 1.94 -13.63
CA MET A 49 -15.27 1.02 -14.66
C MET A 49 -16.75 0.72 -14.48
N ALA A 50 -17.24 0.53 -13.25
CA ALA A 50 -18.66 0.32 -12.98
C ALA A 50 -19.47 1.53 -13.44
N SER A 51 -19.08 2.74 -13.04
CA SER A 51 -19.73 3.98 -13.47
C SER A 51 -19.76 4.12 -14.99
N ARG A 52 -18.65 3.81 -15.67
CA ARG A 52 -18.55 3.85 -17.14
C ARG A 52 -19.44 2.80 -17.80
N ALA A 53 -19.46 1.57 -17.30
CA ALA A 53 -20.31 0.50 -17.80
C ALA A 53 -21.80 0.85 -17.65
N THR A 54 -22.22 1.43 -16.52
CA THR A 54 -23.57 1.97 -16.34
C THR A 54 -23.88 3.07 -17.36
N SER A 55 -22.95 4.00 -17.61
CA SER A 55 -23.13 5.05 -18.61
C SER A 55 -23.27 4.50 -20.04
N ILE A 56 -22.55 3.43 -20.41
CA ILE A 56 -22.74 2.74 -21.69
C ILE A 56 -24.19 2.23 -21.81
N GLY A 57 -24.69 1.55 -20.78
CA GLY A 57 -26.06 1.04 -20.76
C GLY A 57 -27.10 2.17 -20.86
N ASN A 58 -26.90 3.27 -20.15
CA ASN A 58 -27.77 4.44 -20.22
C ASN A 58 -27.78 5.08 -21.61
N TYR A 59 -26.62 5.18 -22.26
CA TYR A 59 -26.53 5.70 -23.63
C TYR A 59 -27.29 4.80 -24.62
N ILE A 60 -27.14 3.48 -24.53
CA ILE A 60 -27.86 2.54 -25.38
C ILE A 60 -29.37 2.67 -25.16
N ASN A 61 -29.81 2.72 -23.90
CA ASN A 61 -31.21 2.95 -23.57
C ASN A 61 -31.74 4.26 -24.16
N PHE A 62 -30.95 5.34 -24.10
CA PHE A 62 -31.29 6.62 -24.71
C PHE A 62 -31.46 6.50 -26.23
N GLN A 63 -30.51 5.87 -26.92
CA GLN A 63 -30.55 5.69 -28.38
C GLN A 63 -31.70 4.79 -28.84
N MET A 64 -32.01 3.74 -28.07
CA MET A 64 -33.12 2.83 -28.38
C MET A 64 -34.49 3.44 -28.07
N ARG A 65 -34.59 4.35 -27.09
CA ARG A 65 -35.85 4.90 -26.60
C ARG A 65 -36.68 5.51 -27.73
N ASP A 66 -36.07 6.30 -28.60
CA ASP A 66 -36.79 7.02 -29.64
C ASP A 66 -37.37 6.04 -30.66
N ALA A 67 -36.57 5.06 -31.10
CA ALA A 67 -37.02 4.02 -32.03
C ALA A 67 -38.17 3.18 -31.43
N ILE A 68 -38.03 2.75 -30.18
CA ILE A 68 -39.04 1.97 -29.47
C ILE A 68 -40.34 2.76 -29.28
N SER A 69 -40.23 4.04 -28.91
CA SER A 69 -41.39 4.91 -28.69
C SER A 69 -42.19 5.12 -29.97
N LEU A 70 -41.49 5.28 -31.11
CA LEU A 70 -42.12 5.33 -32.44
C LEU A 70 -42.91 4.05 -32.73
N GLY A 71 -42.34 2.89 -32.45
CA GLY A 71 -43.00 1.60 -32.71
C GLY A 71 -44.28 1.43 -31.89
N ILE A 72 -44.24 1.79 -30.60
CA ILE A 72 -45.40 1.76 -29.71
C ILE A 72 -46.47 2.76 -30.16
N ALA A 73 -46.08 3.99 -30.46
CA ALA A 73 -46.98 5.05 -30.88
C ALA A 73 -47.67 4.69 -32.21
N SER A 74 -46.93 4.21 -33.20
CA SER A 74 -47.47 3.77 -34.48
C SER A 74 -48.41 2.57 -34.33
N ALA A 75 -48.06 1.57 -33.51
CA ALA A 75 -48.93 0.42 -33.27
C ALA A 75 -50.25 0.85 -32.62
N SER A 76 -50.18 1.79 -31.67
CA SER A 76 -51.35 2.35 -30.99
C SER A 76 -52.20 3.20 -31.94
N LYS A 77 -51.57 4.01 -32.79
CA LYS A 77 -52.25 4.82 -33.82
C LYS A 77 -53.02 3.95 -34.80
N ILE A 78 -52.39 2.90 -35.35
CA ILE A 78 -53.05 1.95 -36.25
C ILE A 78 -54.22 1.26 -35.53
N GLY A 79 -54.03 0.83 -34.28
CA GLY A 79 -55.09 0.23 -33.48
C GLY A 79 -56.31 1.14 -33.30
N MET A 80 -56.08 2.39 -32.89
CA MET A 80 -57.16 3.39 -32.77
C MET A 80 -57.88 3.66 -34.10
N MET A 81 -57.16 3.66 -35.22
CA MET A 81 -57.77 3.80 -36.54
C MET A 81 -58.64 2.59 -36.91
N LEU A 82 -58.23 1.37 -36.53
CA LEU A 82 -59.01 0.14 -36.74
C LEU A 82 -60.26 0.08 -35.86
N ASP A 83 -60.22 0.68 -34.67
CA ASP A 83 -61.36 0.78 -33.75
C ASP A 83 -62.36 1.84 -34.22
N ALA A 84 -61.87 2.98 -34.74
CA ALA A 84 -62.71 4.06 -35.25
C ALA A 84 -63.30 3.76 -36.64
N ASN A 85 -62.60 2.99 -37.48
CA ASN A 85 -62.99 2.69 -38.84
C ASN A 85 -62.61 1.24 -39.20
N GLU A 86 -63.53 0.47 -39.79
CA GLU A 86 -63.24 -0.96 -40.06
C GLU A 86 -62.12 -1.18 -41.07
N ASN A 87 -61.92 -0.22 -42.00
CA ASN A 87 -60.96 -0.31 -43.09
C ASN A 87 -59.88 0.79 -43.01
N ILE A 88 -58.62 0.37 -43.01
CA ILE A 88 -57.46 1.25 -43.20
C ILE A 88 -56.90 1.04 -44.60
N SER A 89 -56.66 2.13 -45.34
CA SER A 89 -56.10 2.04 -46.69
C SER A 89 -54.63 1.59 -46.65
N ILE A 90 -54.22 0.84 -47.68
CA ILE A 90 -52.83 0.42 -47.87
C ILE A 90 -51.89 1.63 -47.89
N ASP A 91 -52.28 2.74 -48.51
CA ASP A 91 -51.42 3.94 -48.60
C ASP A 91 -51.20 4.59 -47.24
N THR A 92 -52.18 4.55 -46.34
CA THR A 92 -52.00 5.00 -44.94
C THR A 92 -50.94 4.18 -44.23
N LEU A 93 -51.01 2.85 -44.37
CA LEU A 93 -50.04 1.94 -43.77
C LEU A 93 -48.64 2.11 -44.38
N LYS A 94 -48.54 2.37 -45.69
CA LYS A 94 -47.26 2.69 -46.34
C LYS A 94 -46.67 3.99 -45.79
N GLN A 95 -47.49 5.03 -45.63
CA GLN A 95 -47.04 6.31 -45.07
C GLN A 95 -46.58 6.14 -43.61
N GLU A 96 -47.26 5.31 -42.83
CA GLU A 96 -46.85 5.03 -41.45
C GLU A 96 -45.50 4.28 -41.41
N ALA A 97 -45.34 3.21 -42.20
CA ALA A 97 -44.08 2.48 -42.30
C ALA A 97 -42.92 3.39 -42.76
N TYR A 98 -43.17 4.25 -43.75
CA TYR A 98 -42.19 5.24 -44.21
C TYR A 98 -41.81 6.21 -43.09
N SER A 99 -42.81 6.74 -42.37
CA SER A 99 -42.61 7.73 -41.31
C SER A 99 -41.74 7.19 -40.18
N ILE A 100 -42.00 5.95 -39.71
CA ILE A 100 -41.21 5.31 -38.66
C ILE A 100 -39.72 5.29 -39.02
N ASN A 101 -39.37 4.80 -40.22
CA ASN A 101 -37.98 4.76 -40.68
C ASN A 101 -37.40 6.15 -40.92
N SER A 102 -38.19 7.11 -41.42
CA SER A 102 -37.66 8.45 -41.72
C SER A 102 -37.28 9.26 -40.47
N VAL A 103 -37.87 8.95 -39.31
CA VAL A 103 -37.67 9.72 -38.07
C VAL A 103 -36.43 9.27 -37.30
N SER A 104 -36.07 7.99 -37.33
CA SER A 104 -34.96 7.45 -36.53
C SER A 104 -33.96 6.67 -37.38
N LYS A 105 -32.75 7.20 -37.51
CA LYS A 105 -31.63 6.55 -38.22
C LYS A 105 -31.21 5.20 -37.63
N THR A 106 -31.62 4.92 -36.39
CA THR A 106 -31.37 3.64 -35.72
C THR A 106 -32.21 2.51 -36.30
N ILE A 107 -33.30 2.81 -37.02
CA ILE A 107 -34.23 1.81 -37.55
C ILE A 107 -33.87 1.48 -39.00
N ALA A 108 -33.24 0.32 -39.24
CA ALA A 108 -32.96 -0.15 -40.59
C ALA A 108 -34.24 -0.56 -41.34
N PHE A 109 -35.21 -1.18 -40.65
CA PHE A 109 -36.44 -1.70 -41.26
C PHE A 109 -37.64 -1.53 -40.34
N SER A 110 -38.78 -1.17 -40.93
CA SER A 110 -40.09 -1.24 -40.27
C SER A 110 -41.05 -2.04 -41.13
N GLY A 111 -41.63 -3.08 -40.55
CA GLY A 111 -42.64 -3.93 -41.17
C GLY A 111 -43.92 -3.93 -40.36
N ILE A 112 -45.04 -3.67 -41.01
CA ILE A 112 -46.39 -3.76 -40.47
C ILE A 112 -47.01 -5.04 -41.02
N TYR A 113 -47.50 -5.87 -40.11
CA TYR A 113 -48.33 -7.03 -40.41
C TYR A 113 -49.73 -6.81 -39.83
N LEU A 114 -50.78 -7.05 -40.62
CA LEU A 114 -52.17 -7.05 -40.18
C LEU A 114 -52.91 -8.27 -40.74
N ASN A 115 -53.71 -8.92 -39.90
CA ASN A 115 -54.68 -9.93 -40.30
C ASN A 115 -56.06 -9.58 -39.72
N LEU A 116 -56.89 -8.99 -40.58
CA LEU A 116 -58.25 -8.56 -40.23
C LEU A 116 -59.26 -9.71 -40.27
N ASN A 117 -58.91 -10.85 -40.88
CA ASN A 117 -59.75 -12.04 -40.92
C ASN A 117 -59.73 -12.83 -39.60
N GLY A 118 -58.90 -12.40 -38.64
CA GLY A 118 -58.71 -13.07 -37.36
C GLY A 118 -57.77 -14.27 -37.42
N GLY A 119 -57.46 -14.82 -36.24
CA GLY A 119 -56.57 -15.96 -36.06
C GLY A 119 -55.58 -15.75 -34.91
N ASP A 120 -55.02 -16.85 -34.40
CA ASP A 120 -54.15 -16.85 -33.21
C ASP A 120 -52.64 -16.83 -33.56
N SER A 121 -52.30 -16.62 -34.85
CA SER A 121 -50.92 -16.62 -35.34
C SER A 121 -50.74 -15.75 -36.59
N ILE A 122 -49.48 -15.48 -36.93
CA ILE A 122 -49.12 -14.77 -38.17
C ILE A 122 -49.38 -15.69 -39.38
N SER A 123 -50.12 -15.19 -40.38
CA SER A 123 -50.46 -15.89 -41.63
C SER A 123 -49.93 -15.16 -42.86
N LYS A 124 -49.62 -15.91 -43.92
CA LYS A 124 -49.20 -15.37 -45.24
C LYS A 124 -50.31 -14.60 -45.97
N ASP A 125 -51.56 -14.89 -45.60
CA ASP A 125 -52.74 -14.25 -46.18
C ASP A 125 -52.96 -12.83 -45.62
N GLY A 126 -52.18 -12.43 -44.63
CA GLY A 126 -52.23 -11.08 -44.08
C GLY A 126 -51.67 -10.00 -45.01
N ILE A 127 -51.86 -8.76 -44.56
CA ILE A 127 -51.30 -7.56 -45.19
C ILE A 127 -49.89 -7.38 -44.64
N PHE A 128 -48.91 -7.25 -45.54
CA PHE A 128 -47.51 -6.99 -45.22
C PHE A 128 -47.07 -5.72 -45.93
N ILE A 129 -46.67 -4.71 -45.15
CA ILE A 129 -46.19 -3.43 -45.65
C ILE A 129 -44.92 -3.09 -44.91
N GLY A 130 -43.87 -2.65 -45.59
CA GLY A 130 -42.65 -2.30 -44.91
C GLY A 130 -41.77 -1.35 -45.67
N SER A 131 -40.88 -0.70 -44.93
CA SER A 131 -39.92 0.26 -45.43
C SER A 131 -38.52 -0.12 -44.98
N PHE A 132 -37.54 0.32 -45.74
CA PHE A 132 -36.12 0.14 -45.48
C PHE A 132 -35.41 1.50 -45.51
N GLN A 133 -34.61 1.76 -44.48
CA GLN A 133 -33.77 2.95 -44.41
C GLN A 133 -32.36 2.57 -44.84
N ASP A 134 -31.87 3.26 -45.86
CA ASP A 134 -30.49 3.20 -46.31
C ASP A 134 -29.86 4.59 -46.17
N THR A 135 -29.00 4.76 -45.15
CA THR A 135 -28.41 6.05 -44.76
C THR A 135 -29.48 7.15 -44.64
N ASP A 136 -29.63 8.00 -45.65
CA ASP A 136 -30.58 9.13 -45.65
C ASP A 136 -31.80 8.92 -46.56
N ARG A 137 -31.96 7.72 -47.15
CA ARG A 137 -33.10 7.40 -48.03
C ARG A 137 -33.98 6.31 -47.43
N VAL A 138 -35.29 6.54 -47.44
CA VAL A 138 -36.27 5.52 -47.08
C VAL A 138 -36.95 5.02 -48.35
N SER A 139 -37.02 3.70 -48.50
CA SER A 139 -37.62 3.03 -49.65
C SER A 139 -38.69 2.04 -49.18
N MET A 140 -39.77 1.91 -49.95
CA MET A 140 -40.79 0.89 -49.69
C MET A 140 -40.32 -0.46 -50.23
N LEU A 141 -40.64 -1.53 -49.51
CA LEU A 141 -40.32 -2.90 -49.87
C LEU A 141 -41.53 -3.61 -50.47
N ASP A 142 -41.29 -4.61 -51.32
CA ASP A 142 -42.33 -5.48 -51.85
C ASP A 142 -42.87 -6.42 -50.75
N LYS A 143 -44.11 -6.92 -50.95
CA LYS A 143 -44.80 -7.80 -50.00
C LYS A 143 -43.95 -9.02 -49.61
N ALA A 144 -43.33 -9.69 -50.58
CA ALA A 144 -42.61 -10.93 -50.35
C ALA A 144 -41.35 -10.71 -49.49
N THR A 145 -40.65 -9.59 -49.70
CA THR A 145 -39.51 -9.19 -48.85
C THR A 145 -39.95 -8.93 -47.41
N VAL A 146 -41.04 -8.19 -47.21
CA VAL A 146 -41.56 -7.89 -45.86
C VAL A 146 -42.05 -9.14 -45.16
N GLU A 147 -42.82 -9.99 -45.85
CA GLU A 147 -43.29 -11.29 -45.35
C GLU A 147 -42.11 -12.16 -44.90
N ARG A 148 -41.07 -12.29 -45.74
CA ARG A 148 -39.86 -13.04 -45.41
C ARG A 148 -39.20 -12.50 -44.14
N ILE A 149 -39.02 -11.18 -44.01
CA ILE A 149 -38.34 -10.59 -42.86
C ILE A 149 -39.12 -10.84 -41.58
N ILE A 150 -40.43 -10.55 -41.57
CA ILE A 150 -41.29 -10.73 -40.40
C ILE A 150 -41.39 -12.21 -40.00
N MET A 151 -41.64 -13.10 -40.96
CA MET A 151 -41.87 -14.52 -40.66
C MET A 151 -40.57 -15.34 -40.48
N SER A 152 -39.39 -14.79 -40.80
CA SER A 152 -38.10 -15.48 -40.66
C SER A 152 -37.64 -15.74 -39.22
N SER A 153 -38.40 -15.31 -38.20
CA SER A 153 -37.99 -15.44 -36.82
C SER A 153 -39.16 -15.57 -35.85
N ARG A 154 -38.88 -16.13 -34.67
CA ARG A 154 -39.86 -16.36 -33.60
C ARG A 154 -40.37 -15.10 -32.86
N PRO A 155 -39.60 -14.00 -32.68
CA PRO A 155 -40.05 -12.86 -31.87
C PRO A 155 -41.36 -12.18 -32.31
N PRO A 156 -41.65 -11.97 -33.61
CA PRO A 156 -42.95 -11.46 -34.06
C PRO A 156 -44.13 -12.32 -33.60
N GLU A 157 -44.01 -13.64 -33.79
CA GLU A 157 -45.05 -14.60 -33.39
C GLU A 157 -45.26 -14.60 -31.86
N LEU A 158 -44.18 -14.44 -31.09
CA LEU A 158 -44.28 -14.28 -29.63
C LEU A 158 -44.97 -12.98 -29.23
N ALA A 159 -44.68 -11.86 -29.90
CA ALA A 159 -45.36 -10.59 -29.65
C ALA A 159 -46.86 -10.69 -29.96
N PHE A 160 -47.21 -11.33 -31.08
CA PHE A 160 -48.58 -11.57 -31.51
C PHE A 160 -49.35 -12.39 -30.46
N LYS A 161 -48.80 -13.53 -30.04
CA LYS A 161 -49.44 -14.44 -29.08
C LYS A 161 -49.48 -13.92 -27.64
N SER A 162 -48.43 -13.24 -27.20
CA SER A 162 -48.34 -12.77 -25.81
C SER A 162 -49.07 -11.45 -25.58
N ALA A 163 -49.50 -10.76 -26.65
CA ALA A 163 -50.06 -9.42 -26.60
C ALA A 163 -49.15 -8.41 -25.86
N LYS A 164 -47.82 -8.61 -25.94
CA LYS A 164 -46.82 -7.74 -25.31
C LYS A 164 -45.70 -7.40 -26.29
N PRO A 165 -45.03 -6.24 -26.12
CA PRO A 165 -43.82 -5.95 -26.87
C PRO A 165 -42.75 -7.03 -26.61
N VAL A 166 -42.10 -7.49 -27.67
CA VAL A 166 -41.02 -8.49 -27.59
C VAL A 166 -39.81 -8.01 -28.36
N LEU A 167 -38.66 -7.98 -27.68
CA LEU A 167 -37.37 -7.80 -28.32
C LEU A 167 -36.81 -9.19 -28.68
N GLY A 168 -36.29 -9.29 -29.89
CA GLY A 168 -35.60 -10.48 -30.38
C GLY A 168 -34.17 -10.56 -29.88
N VAL A 169 -33.39 -11.42 -30.54
CA VAL A 169 -31.95 -11.54 -30.33
C VAL A 169 -31.20 -10.86 -31.48
N PRO A 170 -29.98 -10.36 -31.24
CA PRO A 170 -29.11 -9.81 -32.29
C PRO A 170 -28.89 -10.82 -33.39
N THR A 171 -29.13 -10.43 -34.64
CA THR A 171 -28.99 -11.33 -35.78
C THR A 171 -28.64 -10.60 -37.07
N LEU A 172 -27.76 -11.22 -37.87
CA LEU A 172 -27.49 -10.76 -39.23
C LEU A 172 -28.72 -11.00 -40.12
N ARG A 173 -29.11 -9.99 -40.90
CA ARG A 173 -30.23 -10.08 -41.84
C ARG A 173 -29.88 -9.42 -43.16
N ASN A 174 -30.30 -10.07 -44.25
CA ASN A 174 -30.33 -9.43 -45.55
C ASN A 174 -31.62 -8.62 -45.71
N ILE A 175 -31.50 -7.30 -45.69
CA ILE A 175 -32.59 -6.36 -45.87
C ILE A 175 -32.28 -5.55 -47.13
N ASN A 176 -33.12 -5.70 -48.15
CA ASN A 176 -32.97 -5.03 -49.44
C ASN A 176 -31.56 -5.20 -50.07
N GLY A 177 -30.99 -6.40 -50.00
CA GLY A 177 -29.67 -6.71 -50.55
C GLY A 177 -28.48 -6.36 -49.63
N LYS A 178 -28.71 -5.67 -48.50
CA LYS A 178 -27.67 -5.35 -47.52
C LYS A 178 -27.72 -6.29 -46.32
N ASN A 179 -26.56 -6.80 -45.91
CA ASN A 179 -26.43 -7.59 -44.70
C ASN A 179 -26.21 -6.65 -43.51
N ILE A 180 -27.19 -6.55 -42.62
CA ILE A 180 -27.18 -5.63 -41.48
C ILE A 180 -27.37 -6.45 -40.21
N TYR A 181 -26.53 -6.21 -39.20
CA TYR A 181 -26.69 -6.84 -37.90
C TYR A 181 -27.73 -6.07 -37.11
N THR A 182 -28.85 -6.72 -36.81
CA THR A 182 -30.02 -6.03 -36.28
C THR A 182 -30.65 -6.76 -35.11
N ILE A 183 -31.38 -6.03 -34.28
CA ILE A 183 -32.29 -6.59 -33.29
C ILE A 183 -33.73 -6.22 -33.61
N SER A 184 -34.64 -7.18 -33.54
CA SER A 184 -36.06 -6.93 -33.83
C SER A 184 -36.81 -6.49 -32.57
N ALA A 185 -37.40 -5.31 -32.57
CA ALA A 185 -38.41 -4.87 -31.63
C ALA A 185 -39.79 -5.07 -32.24
N ASN A 186 -40.69 -5.80 -31.57
CA ASN A 186 -41.97 -6.20 -32.12
C ASN A 186 -43.10 -5.71 -31.21
N PHE A 187 -44.04 -4.95 -31.76
CA PHE A 187 -45.10 -4.25 -31.04
C PHE A 187 -46.46 -4.72 -31.55
N PRO A 188 -47.29 -5.37 -30.73
CA PRO A 188 -48.62 -5.83 -31.15
C PRO A 188 -49.56 -4.66 -31.43
N ILE A 189 -50.40 -4.82 -32.45
CA ILE A 189 -51.48 -3.88 -32.82
C ILE A 189 -52.80 -4.48 -32.34
N PHE A 190 -53.58 -3.66 -31.64
CA PHE A 190 -54.85 -4.08 -31.06
C PHE A 190 -56.04 -3.49 -31.83
N LYS A 191 -57.09 -4.28 -32.02
CA LYS A 191 -58.42 -3.84 -32.44
C LYS A 191 -59.44 -4.41 -31.45
N HIS A 192 -60.19 -3.55 -30.79
CA HIS A 192 -61.14 -3.89 -29.72
C HIS A 192 -60.53 -4.81 -28.64
N GLY A 193 -59.28 -4.52 -28.24
CA GLY A 193 -58.54 -5.30 -27.25
C GLY A 193 -57.97 -6.64 -27.73
N LYS A 194 -58.22 -7.05 -28.98
CA LYS A 194 -57.62 -8.27 -29.56
C LYS A 194 -56.43 -7.92 -30.45
N VAL A 195 -55.39 -8.75 -30.42
CA VAL A 195 -54.24 -8.58 -31.31
C VAL A 195 -54.66 -8.96 -32.73
N VAL A 196 -54.51 -8.01 -33.67
CA VAL A 196 -54.83 -8.20 -35.10
C VAL A 196 -53.62 -8.02 -36.00
N GLY A 197 -52.46 -7.69 -35.42
CA GLY A 197 -51.23 -7.48 -36.15
C GLY A 197 -50.08 -7.07 -35.27
N LEU A 198 -48.99 -6.61 -35.90
CA LEU A 198 -47.83 -6.08 -35.22
C LEU A 198 -47.03 -5.13 -36.10
N ILE A 199 -46.23 -4.28 -35.46
CA ILE A 199 -45.12 -3.57 -36.07
C ILE A 199 -43.82 -4.26 -35.64
N GLN A 200 -43.02 -4.71 -36.60
CA GLN A 200 -41.64 -5.10 -36.39
C GLN A 200 -40.72 -3.97 -36.83
N GLN A 201 -39.94 -3.44 -35.90
CA GLN A 201 -38.78 -2.62 -36.20
C GLN A 201 -37.53 -3.46 -36.09
N ARG A 202 -36.58 -3.31 -37.01
CA ARG A 202 -35.24 -3.88 -36.88
C ARG A 202 -34.26 -2.74 -36.70
N LEU A 203 -33.69 -2.65 -35.51
CA LEU A 203 -32.71 -1.64 -35.17
C LEU A 203 -31.35 -2.09 -35.68
N ASP A 204 -30.65 -1.22 -36.41
CA ASP A 204 -29.24 -1.41 -36.73
C ASP A 204 -28.44 -1.41 -35.43
N LEU A 205 -27.52 -2.35 -35.24
CA LEU A 205 -26.72 -2.46 -34.02
C LEU A 205 -25.40 -1.69 -34.10
N ASP A 206 -25.11 -1.02 -35.21
CA ASP A 206 -23.89 -0.23 -35.36
C ASP A 206 -23.83 0.99 -34.43
N PHE A 207 -24.98 1.56 -34.00
CA PHE A 207 -24.96 2.60 -32.96
C PHE A 207 -24.41 2.08 -31.61
N ILE A 208 -24.56 0.79 -31.31
CA ILE A 208 -23.99 0.19 -30.09
C ILE A 208 -22.48 0.07 -30.24
N GLN A 209 -22.00 -0.27 -31.43
CA GLN A 209 -20.57 -0.29 -31.74
C GLN A 209 -19.93 1.09 -31.54
N GLU A 210 -20.61 2.12 -32.02
CA GLU A 210 -20.20 3.52 -31.84
C GLU A 210 -20.23 3.92 -30.37
N ALA A 211 -21.26 3.51 -29.62
CA ALA A 211 -21.36 3.76 -28.18
C ALA A 211 -20.16 3.20 -27.40
N LEU A 212 -19.78 1.96 -27.71
CA LEU A 212 -18.61 1.34 -27.08
C LEU A 212 -17.31 2.09 -27.39
N SER A 213 -17.22 2.70 -28.58
CA SER A 213 -16.00 3.35 -29.07
C SER A 213 -15.87 4.82 -28.64
N HIS A 214 -16.98 5.58 -28.60
CA HIS A 214 -16.94 7.04 -28.51
C HIS A 214 -17.73 7.66 -27.34
N SER A 215 -18.73 6.97 -26.77
CA SER A 215 -19.80 7.71 -26.04
C SER A 215 -19.59 7.92 -24.54
N VAL A 216 -18.55 7.36 -23.92
CA VAL A 216 -18.38 7.44 -22.45
C VAL A 216 -17.04 8.07 -22.02
N GLY A 217 -16.75 9.24 -22.58
CA GLY A 217 -15.68 10.15 -22.14
C GLY A 217 -14.25 9.69 -22.47
N ASP A 218 -13.27 10.51 -22.07
CA ASP A 218 -11.85 10.24 -22.30
C ASP A 218 -11.48 8.83 -21.81
N ILE A 219 -10.67 8.16 -22.64
CA ILE A 219 -10.11 6.85 -22.36
C ILE A 219 -9.14 7.01 -21.18
N ILE A 220 -9.60 6.68 -19.96
CA ILE A 220 -8.78 6.77 -18.73
C ILE A 220 -7.67 5.72 -18.73
N TYR A 221 -7.92 4.57 -19.35
CA TYR A 221 -7.00 3.44 -19.41
C TYR A 221 -6.74 3.06 -20.86
N GLU A 222 -5.51 2.76 -21.22
CA GLU A 222 -5.17 2.20 -22.53
C GLU A 222 -5.64 0.73 -22.66
N ASP A 223 -5.85 0.25 -23.90
CA ASP A 223 -6.18 -1.16 -24.23
C ASP A 223 -7.42 -1.73 -23.51
N VAL A 224 -8.47 -0.91 -23.40
CA VAL A 224 -9.75 -1.29 -22.77
C VAL A 224 -10.61 -2.06 -23.74
N ASP A 225 -10.91 -3.31 -23.41
CA ASP A 225 -11.95 -4.06 -24.10
C ASP A 225 -13.31 -3.75 -23.48
N ARG A 226 -14.31 -3.50 -24.33
CA ARG A 226 -15.70 -3.29 -23.91
C ARG A 226 -16.59 -4.22 -24.70
N TYR A 227 -17.56 -4.81 -24.00
CA TYR A 227 -18.51 -5.74 -24.58
C TYR A 227 -19.92 -5.37 -24.14
N MET A 228 -20.85 -5.49 -25.08
CA MET A 228 -22.27 -5.48 -24.82
C MET A 228 -22.78 -6.91 -24.95
N ILE A 229 -23.42 -7.44 -23.91
CA ILE A 229 -23.72 -8.87 -23.80
C ILE A 229 -25.17 -9.05 -23.42
N ASP A 230 -25.86 -9.98 -24.08
CA ASP A 230 -27.23 -10.33 -23.72
C ASP A 230 -27.29 -11.29 -22.51
N ARG A 231 -28.51 -11.58 -22.03
CA ARG A 231 -28.73 -12.50 -20.89
C ARG A 231 -28.27 -13.95 -21.12
N SER A 232 -27.94 -14.34 -22.34
CA SER A 232 -27.47 -15.68 -22.69
C SER A 232 -25.95 -15.75 -22.85
N GLY A 233 -25.25 -14.63 -22.63
CA GLY A 233 -23.81 -14.54 -22.82
C GLY A 233 -23.40 -14.26 -24.26
N VAL A 234 -24.33 -13.96 -25.17
CA VAL A 234 -24.03 -13.63 -26.57
C VAL A 234 -23.61 -12.17 -26.67
N ILE A 235 -22.52 -11.93 -27.39
CA ILE A 235 -21.96 -10.59 -27.61
C ILE A 235 -22.79 -9.87 -28.68
N ILE A 236 -23.41 -8.77 -28.28
CA ILE A 236 -24.18 -7.86 -29.14
C ILE A 236 -23.23 -6.96 -29.94
N ALA A 237 -22.21 -6.42 -29.26
CA ALA A 237 -21.16 -5.58 -29.83
C ALA A 237 -19.91 -5.63 -28.94
N ASP A 238 -18.75 -5.34 -29.53
CA ASP A 238 -17.46 -5.31 -28.83
C ASP A 238 -16.56 -4.26 -29.45
N THR A 239 -15.69 -3.60 -28.68
CA THR A 239 -14.83 -2.51 -29.21
C THR A 239 -13.99 -2.91 -30.43
N LEU A 240 -13.63 -4.19 -30.55
CA LEU A 240 -12.79 -4.71 -31.65
C LEU A 240 -13.61 -5.14 -32.89
N GLY A 241 -14.93 -5.20 -32.78
CA GLY A 241 -15.85 -5.58 -33.86
C GLY A 241 -15.72 -7.04 -34.33
N GLN A 242 -15.00 -7.90 -33.60
CA GLN A 242 -14.61 -9.24 -34.07
C GLN A 242 -15.35 -10.39 -33.35
N TYR A 243 -16.09 -10.06 -32.29
CA TYR A 243 -16.73 -11.04 -31.42
C TYR A 243 -18.26 -10.99 -31.44
N ARG A 244 -18.84 -10.02 -32.14
CA ARG A 244 -20.28 -9.92 -32.41
C ARG A 244 -20.89 -11.28 -32.80
N GLY A 245 -21.94 -11.67 -32.08
CA GLY A 245 -22.69 -12.93 -32.25
C GLY A 245 -22.06 -14.18 -31.65
N LYS A 246 -20.82 -14.12 -31.15
CA LYS A 246 -20.17 -15.22 -30.43
C LYS A 246 -20.59 -15.23 -28.96
N ASN A 247 -20.40 -16.36 -28.28
CA ASN A 247 -20.60 -16.40 -26.83
C ASN A 247 -19.34 -15.85 -26.14
N LEU A 248 -19.51 -15.10 -25.05
CA LEU A 248 -18.39 -14.59 -24.26
C LEU A 248 -17.48 -15.72 -23.74
N SER A 249 -18.05 -16.88 -23.43
CA SER A 249 -17.30 -18.06 -23.00
C SER A 249 -16.40 -18.67 -24.09
N ASP A 250 -16.62 -18.33 -25.37
CA ASP A 250 -15.75 -18.75 -26.47
C ASP A 250 -14.45 -17.93 -26.52
N ILE A 251 -14.45 -16.73 -25.95
CA ILE A 251 -13.26 -15.85 -25.90
C ILE A 251 -12.29 -16.30 -24.83
N ASN A 252 -12.80 -16.76 -23.69
CA ASN A 252 -12.00 -17.19 -22.56
C ASN A 252 -12.68 -18.38 -21.86
N ASN A 253 -11.99 -19.53 -21.82
CA ASN A 253 -12.60 -20.80 -21.40
C ASN A 253 -12.16 -21.28 -20.02
N THR A 254 -11.41 -20.47 -19.26
CA THR A 254 -10.89 -20.85 -17.94
C THR A 254 -12.03 -21.09 -16.95
N SER A 255 -11.84 -22.05 -16.03
CA SER A 255 -12.85 -22.38 -15.02
C SER A 255 -13.15 -21.20 -14.09
N GLU A 256 -12.12 -20.40 -13.76
CA GLU A 256 -12.25 -19.17 -12.96
C GLU A 256 -13.16 -18.15 -13.69
N PHE A 257 -12.92 -17.91 -14.99
CA PHE A 257 -13.73 -16.98 -15.77
C PHE A 257 -15.19 -17.43 -15.90
N LYS A 258 -15.45 -18.71 -16.15
CA LYS A 258 -16.81 -19.24 -16.21
C LYS A 258 -17.58 -18.98 -14.91
N LYS A 259 -16.95 -19.32 -13.78
CA LYS A 259 -17.56 -19.18 -12.46
C LYS A 259 -17.74 -17.73 -12.02
N GLU A 260 -16.73 -16.89 -12.21
CA GLU A 260 -16.75 -15.52 -11.67
C GLU A 260 -17.42 -14.51 -12.61
N VAL A 261 -17.47 -14.78 -13.91
CA VAL A 261 -17.98 -13.84 -14.93
C VAL A 261 -19.23 -14.39 -15.60
N ILE A 262 -19.15 -15.56 -16.23
CA ILE A 262 -20.28 -16.08 -17.03
C ILE A 262 -21.48 -16.40 -16.16
N ASP A 263 -21.31 -17.17 -15.07
CA ASP A 263 -22.41 -17.55 -14.19
C ASP A 263 -23.12 -16.32 -13.59
N ASN A 264 -22.34 -15.32 -13.17
CA ASN A 264 -22.89 -14.06 -12.66
C ASN A 264 -23.65 -13.26 -13.74
N ILE A 265 -23.12 -13.18 -14.96
CA ILE A 265 -23.82 -12.52 -16.09
C ILE A 265 -25.15 -13.22 -16.41
N LEU A 266 -25.17 -14.56 -16.43
CA LEU A 266 -26.38 -15.35 -16.67
C LEU A 266 -27.42 -15.17 -15.55
N ASP A 267 -26.96 -15.06 -14.30
CA ASP A 267 -27.77 -14.71 -13.13
C ASP A 267 -28.19 -13.22 -13.09
N SER A 268 -27.75 -12.41 -14.06
CA SER A 268 -27.97 -10.96 -14.09
C SER A 268 -27.45 -10.22 -12.86
N LYS A 269 -26.27 -10.64 -12.38
CA LYS A 269 -25.51 -10.01 -11.30
C LYS A 269 -24.36 -9.22 -11.88
N ASP A 270 -24.03 -8.12 -11.21
CA ASP A 270 -22.83 -7.37 -11.54
C ASP A 270 -21.56 -8.17 -11.22
N VAL A 271 -20.52 -7.92 -11.98
CA VAL A 271 -19.23 -8.61 -11.87
C VAL A 271 -18.16 -7.59 -11.51
N SER A 272 -17.29 -7.93 -10.57
CA SER A 272 -16.06 -7.18 -10.28
C SER A 272 -14.99 -8.18 -9.85
N THR A 273 -14.00 -8.43 -10.71
CA THR A 273 -12.92 -9.39 -10.44
C THR A 273 -11.63 -9.04 -11.19
N THR A 274 -10.51 -9.68 -10.83
CA THR A 274 -9.24 -9.61 -11.55
C THR A 274 -8.74 -11.02 -11.85
N LEU A 275 -8.78 -11.41 -13.12
CA LEU A 275 -8.44 -12.77 -13.58
C LEU A 275 -7.72 -12.74 -14.93
N ASP A 276 -7.34 -13.91 -15.43
CA ASP A 276 -6.78 -13.99 -16.79
C ASP A 276 -7.88 -13.91 -17.83
N PHE A 277 -7.78 -12.94 -18.74
CA PHE A 277 -8.70 -12.77 -19.86
C PHE A 277 -7.89 -12.41 -21.10
N ARG A 278 -8.03 -13.23 -22.16
CA ARG A 278 -7.29 -13.09 -23.42
C ARG A 278 -5.76 -13.13 -23.26
N GLY A 279 -5.25 -13.97 -22.33
CA GLY A 279 -3.83 -14.24 -22.16
C GLY A 279 -3.06 -13.24 -21.28
N MET A 280 -3.78 -12.37 -20.56
CA MET A 280 -3.17 -11.49 -19.56
C MET A 280 -4.13 -11.22 -18.39
N LYS A 281 -3.57 -10.85 -17.23
CA LYS A 281 -4.36 -10.44 -16.06
C LYS A 281 -5.06 -9.10 -16.34
N ARG A 282 -6.40 -9.14 -16.34
CA ARG A 282 -7.27 -7.98 -16.51
C ARG A 282 -8.19 -7.82 -15.31
N ALA A 283 -8.51 -6.57 -14.97
CA ALA A 283 -9.63 -6.23 -14.10
C ALA A 283 -10.90 -6.19 -14.96
N LEU A 284 -11.92 -6.96 -14.57
CA LEU A 284 -13.18 -7.08 -15.28
C LEU A 284 -14.30 -6.52 -14.42
N VAL A 285 -15.11 -5.64 -15.02
CA VAL A 285 -16.32 -5.10 -14.40
C VAL A 285 -17.50 -5.20 -15.35
N SER A 286 -18.56 -5.87 -14.91
CA SER A 286 -19.83 -5.95 -15.64
C SER A 286 -20.93 -5.24 -14.85
N GLN A 287 -21.72 -4.43 -15.54
CA GLN A 287 -22.90 -3.79 -14.99
C GLN A 287 -24.14 -4.22 -15.76
N THR A 288 -25.13 -4.72 -15.02
CA THR A 288 -26.41 -5.11 -15.59
C THR A 288 -27.33 -3.89 -15.76
N PHE A 289 -27.99 -3.79 -16.90
CA PHE A 289 -29.01 -2.78 -17.15
C PHE A 289 -30.22 -3.38 -17.87
N ILE A 290 -31.37 -2.75 -17.69
CA ILE A 290 -32.64 -3.19 -18.27
C ILE A 290 -32.89 -2.43 -19.58
N ILE A 291 -33.40 -3.11 -20.60
CA ILE A 291 -33.93 -2.53 -21.84
C ILE A 291 -35.45 -2.39 -21.71
N PRO A 292 -35.99 -1.18 -21.46
CA PRO A 292 -37.42 -0.94 -21.42
C PRO A 292 -38.02 -0.86 -22.84
N PRO A 293 -39.32 -1.16 -23.02
CA PRO A 293 -40.25 -1.75 -22.06
C PRO A 293 -40.16 -3.29 -21.98
N PHE A 294 -39.21 -3.91 -22.68
CA PHE A 294 -39.12 -5.37 -22.82
C PHE A 294 -38.74 -6.10 -21.53
N ASN A 295 -38.22 -5.37 -20.54
CA ASN A 295 -37.74 -5.91 -19.26
C ASN A 295 -36.66 -7.01 -19.44
N ILE A 296 -35.81 -6.81 -20.45
CA ILE A 296 -34.66 -7.69 -20.72
C ILE A 296 -33.42 -7.08 -20.11
N LYS A 297 -32.61 -7.93 -19.48
CA LYS A 297 -31.35 -7.53 -18.85
C LYS A 297 -30.18 -7.78 -19.80
N TRP A 298 -29.38 -6.76 -20.05
CA TRP A 298 -28.11 -6.83 -20.76
C TRP A 298 -26.98 -6.40 -19.84
N ASN A 299 -25.75 -6.70 -20.24
CA ASN A 299 -24.55 -6.44 -19.48
C ASN A 299 -23.59 -5.58 -20.31
N ALA A 300 -23.10 -4.50 -19.71
CA ALA A 300 -21.95 -3.78 -20.20
C ALA A 300 -20.72 -4.27 -19.44
N LEU A 301 -19.84 -5.01 -20.12
CA LEU A 301 -18.59 -5.54 -19.56
C LEU A 301 -17.41 -4.70 -20.04
N MET A 302 -16.54 -4.33 -19.10
CA MET A 302 -15.25 -3.69 -19.37
C MET A 302 -14.13 -4.60 -18.86
N ALA A 303 -13.05 -4.73 -19.64
CA ALA A 303 -11.86 -5.46 -19.24
C ALA A 303 -10.60 -4.61 -19.49
N VAL A 304 -9.88 -4.29 -18.41
CA VAL A 304 -8.71 -3.41 -18.44
C VAL A 304 -7.47 -4.17 -17.97
N PRO A 305 -6.34 -4.08 -18.68
CA PRO A 305 -5.08 -4.67 -18.24
C PRO A 305 -4.70 -4.25 -16.82
N LYS A 306 -4.34 -5.22 -15.96
CA LYS A 306 -3.98 -4.92 -14.56
C LYS A 306 -2.75 -4.00 -14.47
N ASN A 307 -1.79 -4.18 -15.37
CA ASN A 307 -0.61 -3.32 -15.45
C ASN A 307 -0.95 -1.87 -15.82
N GLU A 308 -1.99 -1.67 -16.65
CA GLU A 308 -2.48 -0.32 -16.98
C GLU A 308 -3.17 0.33 -15.78
N VAL A 309 -4.03 -0.42 -15.07
CA VAL A 309 -4.63 0.05 -13.80
C VAL A 309 -3.56 0.45 -12.77
N LEU A 310 -2.42 -0.23 -12.78
CA LEU A 310 -1.32 -0.01 -11.83
C LEU A 310 -0.16 0.82 -12.43
N LYS A 311 -0.34 1.47 -13.58
CA LYS A 311 0.72 2.22 -14.26
C LYS A 311 1.32 3.30 -13.35
N ASP A 312 0.45 4.08 -12.70
CA ASP A 312 0.87 5.14 -11.76
C ASP A 312 1.53 4.59 -10.49
N LEU A 313 1.19 3.35 -10.09
CA LEU A 313 1.83 2.69 -8.95
C LEU A 313 3.32 2.49 -9.22
N TYR A 314 3.73 2.13 -10.43
CA TYR A 314 5.14 1.88 -10.73
C TYR A 314 6.00 3.13 -10.55
N SER A 315 5.53 4.28 -11.05
CA SER A 315 6.20 5.58 -10.85
C SER A 315 6.28 5.95 -9.37
N LEU A 316 5.20 5.72 -8.62
CA LEU A 316 5.15 5.98 -7.18
C LEU A 316 6.09 5.05 -6.40
N VAL A 317 6.17 3.77 -6.77
CA VAL A 317 7.09 2.79 -6.17
C VAL A 317 8.53 3.22 -6.35
N VAL A 318 8.93 3.65 -7.55
CA VAL A 318 10.29 4.16 -7.80
C VAL A 318 10.59 5.36 -6.90
N PHE A 319 9.65 6.29 -6.77
CA PHE A 319 9.78 7.44 -5.86
C PHE A 319 9.91 7.03 -4.39
N ILE A 320 9.08 6.09 -3.91
CA ILE A 320 9.13 5.57 -2.54
C ILE A 320 10.47 4.89 -2.27
N VAL A 321 10.98 4.08 -3.20
CA VAL A 321 12.25 3.39 -3.05
C VAL A 321 13.41 4.38 -2.98
N ILE A 322 13.47 5.35 -3.89
CA ILE A 322 14.54 6.37 -3.89
C ILE A 322 14.51 7.21 -2.61
N SER A 323 13.33 7.72 -2.23
CA SER A 323 13.19 8.51 -1.00
C SER A 323 13.56 7.71 0.26
N SER A 324 13.22 6.41 0.29
CA SER A 324 13.58 5.52 1.39
C SER A 324 15.09 5.27 1.48
N ILE A 325 15.78 5.10 0.36
CA ILE A 325 17.24 4.97 0.32
C ILE A 325 17.89 6.25 0.88
N ILE A 326 17.43 7.42 0.45
CA ILE A 326 17.93 8.71 0.94
C ILE A 326 17.70 8.83 2.46
N ALA A 327 16.50 8.50 2.94
CA ALA A 327 16.17 8.53 4.36
C ALA A 327 17.08 7.59 5.19
N ILE A 328 17.33 6.38 4.71
CA ILE A 328 18.23 5.41 5.37
C ILE A 328 19.65 5.99 5.48
N VAL A 329 20.19 6.57 4.40
CA VAL A 329 21.54 7.18 4.41
C VAL A 329 21.62 8.31 5.44
N VAL A 330 20.62 9.18 5.48
CA VAL A 330 20.54 10.29 6.46
C VAL A 330 20.49 9.74 7.89
N ILE A 331 19.66 8.73 8.15
CA ILE A 331 19.54 8.11 9.46
C ILE A 331 20.87 7.48 9.90
N ILE A 332 21.53 6.71 9.04
CA ILE A 332 22.85 6.11 9.34
C ILE A 332 23.87 7.19 9.68
N PHE A 333 23.91 8.28 8.90
CA PHE A 333 24.81 9.40 9.13
C PHE A 333 24.55 10.07 10.49
N LEU A 334 23.29 10.37 10.80
CA LEU A 334 22.89 10.96 12.09
C LEU A 334 23.22 10.03 13.27
N PHE A 335 22.93 8.73 13.16
CA PHE A 335 23.26 7.75 14.18
C PHE A 335 24.77 7.59 14.38
N TYR A 336 25.55 7.56 13.29
CA TYR A 336 27.01 7.51 13.38
C TYR A 336 27.57 8.71 14.16
N PHE A 337 27.06 9.92 13.88
CA PHE A 337 27.48 11.12 14.61
C PHE A 337 27.04 11.06 16.08
N TYR A 338 25.81 10.64 16.33
CA TYR A 338 25.26 10.48 17.69
C TYR A 338 26.07 9.48 18.52
N ILE A 339 26.33 8.27 18.01
CA ILE A 339 27.10 7.23 18.72
C ILE A 339 28.53 7.69 19.00
N ASN A 340 29.19 8.36 18.04
CA ASN A 340 30.55 8.86 18.27
C ASN A 340 30.60 9.91 19.38
N LYS A 341 29.65 10.86 19.40
CA LYS A 341 29.62 11.95 20.37
C LYS A 341 29.11 11.49 21.74
N ALA A 342 27.99 10.76 21.76
CA ALA A 342 27.29 10.37 22.97
C ALA A 342 27.87 9.11 23.62
N PHE A 343 28.37 8.14 22.87
CA PHE A 343 28.86 6.88 23.46
C PHE A 343 30.39 6.82 23.46
N ILE A 344 31.01 6.88 22.28
CA ILE A 344 32.44 6.58 22.13
C ILE A 344 33.32 7.58 22.87
N LYS A 345 33.02 8.88 22.79
CA LYS A 345 33.80 9.90 23.51
C LYS A 345 33.79 9.66 25.02
N ARG A 346 32.63 9.33 25.61
CA ARG A 346 32.51 9.06 27.05
C ARG A 346 33.24 7.78 27.46
N VAL A 347 33.09 6.70 26.69
CA VAL A 347 33.83 5.45 26.92
C VAL A 347 35.34 5.66 26.86
N ARG A 348 35.84 6.43 25.87
CA ARG A 348 37.27 6.76 25.78
C ARG A 348 37.78 7.57 26.97
N ASN A 349 36.98 8.52 27.47
CA ASN A 349 37.35 9.28 28.65
C ASN A 349 37.44 8.38 29.89
N ILE A 350 36.45 7.50 30.09
CA ILE A 350 36.48 6.49 31.17
C ILE A 350 37.73 5.63 31.07
N GLN A 351 38.03 5.10 29.87
CA GLN A 351 39.22 4.28 29.63
C GLN A 351 40.51 5.04 29.97
N ALA A 352 40.65 6.28 29.50
CA ALA A 352 41.84 7.09 29.75
C ALA A 352 42.02 7.39 31.25
N THR A 353 40.96 7.81 31.94
CA THR A 353 41.01 8.09 33.37
C THR A 353 41.32 6.84 34.20
N LEU A 354 40.82 5.67 33.79
CA LEU A 354 41.14 4.41 34.47
C LEU A 354 42.62 4.04 34.31
N ILE A 355 43.17 4.18 33.10
CA ILE A 355 44.61 3.96 32.84
C ILE A 355 45.45 4.93 33.68
N ASP A 356 45.08 6.21 33.72
CA ASP A 356 45.79 7.20 34.53
C ASP A 356 45.71 6.88 36.02
N THR A 357 44.58 6.38 36.51
CA THR A 357 44.42 5.93 37.91
C THR A 357 45.39 4.82 38.26
N PHE A 358 45.55 3.81 37.39
CA PHE A 358 46.51 2.75 37.63
C PHE A 358 47.96 3.25 37.58
N ALA A 359 48.29 4.19 36.68
CA ALA A 359 49.61 4.81 36.65
C ALA A 359 49.94 5.57 37.95
N VAL A 360 48.95 6.21 38.59
CA VAL A 360 49.13 6.85 39.90
C VAL A 360 49.35 5.82 41.01
N ILE A 361 48.61 4.71 41.00
CA ILE A 361 48.81 3.61 41.97
C ILE A 361 50.22 3.02 41.84
N ASN A 362 50.72 2.89 40.60
CA ASN A 362 52.08 2.39 40.32
C ASN A 362 53.19 3.42 40.54
N HIS A 363 52.88 4.61 41.07
CA HIS A 363 53.82 5.72 41.25
C HIS A 363 54.48 6.24 39.96
N GLU A 364 53.88 5.97 38.79
CA GLU A 364 54.36 6.44 37.48
C GLU A 364 53.87 7.88 37.17
N LYS A 365 52.80 8.33 37.83
CA LYS A 365 52.22 9.66 37.66
C LYS A 365 51.91 10.32 39.01
N ALA A 366 51.97 11.66 39.01
CA ALA A 366 51.56 12.47 40.16
C ALA A 366 50.05 12.33 40.43
N ILE A 367 49.65 12.52 41.70
CA ILE A 367 48.29 12.32 42.21
C ILE A 367 47.34 13.48 41.80
N ASN A 368 47.22 13.73 40.50
CA ASN A 368 46.37 14.77 39.94
C ASN A 368 45.69 14.28 38.63
N ILE A 369 44.58 13.56 38.77
CA ILE A 369 43.77 13.08 37.65
C ILE A 369 42.42 13.81 37.68
N PRO A 370 41.95 14.37 36.55
CA PRO A 370 40.64 15.01 36.48
C PRO A 370 39.50 14.00 36.68
N LYS A 371 38.45 14.42 37.40
CA LYS A 371 37.24 13.62 37.62
C LYS A 371 36.47 13.43 36.31
N LEU A 372 35.87 12.24 36.16
CA LEU A 372 34.93 11.95 35.08
C LEU A 372 33.62 12.73 35.27
N ASP A 373 32.97 13.09 34.17
CA ASP A 373 31.66 13.75 34.19
C ASP A 373 30.56 12.77 34.62
N THR A 374 29.83 13.11 35.68
CA THR A 374 28.78 12.29 36.29
C THR A 374 27.37 12.84 36.07
N ARG A 375 27.20 13.89 35.25
CA ARG A 375 25.87 14.49 34.99
C ARG A 375 24.89 13.53 34.31
N SER A 376 25.42 12.53 33.61
CA SER A 376 24.62 11.51 32.94
C SER A 376 24.02 10.53 33.96
N LYS A 377 22.74 10.18 33.75
CA LYS A 377 22.03 9.18 34.56
C LYS A 377 22.00 7.78 33.91
N ASP A 378 22.72 7.60 32.80
CA ASP A 378 22.90 6.30 32.14
C ASP A 378 23.96 5.44 32.85
N GLU A 379 24.11 4.18 32.43
CA GLU A 379 25.03 3.20 33.01
C GLU A 379 26.49 3.72 32.98
N LEU A 380 26.87 4.46 31.94
CA LEU A 380 28.20 5.07 31.85
C LEU A 380 28.40 6.20 32.88
N GLY A 381 27.35 6.96 33.19
CA GLY A 381 27.37 7.97 34.25
C GLY A 381 27.50 7.34 35.64
N VAL A 382 26.79 6.24 35.89
CA VAL A 382 26.92 5.46 37.13
C VAL A 382 28.34 4.91 37.29
N ILE A 383 28.90 4.31 36.23
CA ILE A 383 30.29 3.81 36.22
C ILE A 383 31.27 4.95 36.48
N SER A 384 31.08 6.11 35.83
CA SER A 384 31.93 7.28 36.03
C SER A 384 31.91 7.76 37.48
N ASN A 385 30.74 7.74 38.14
CA ASN A 385 30.61 8.12 39.54
C ASN A 385 31.31 7.13 40.47
N VAL A 386 31.12 5.83 40.26
CA VAL A 386 31.79 4.78 41.03
C VAL A 386 33.31 4.90 40.90
N ILE A 387 33.82 5.13 39.69
CA ILE A 387 35.26 5.33 39.44
C ILE A 387 35.75 6.57 40.18
N ASN A 388 35.05 7.71 40.11
CA ASN A 388 35.45 8.92 40.84
C ASN A 388 35.53 8.71 42.36
N ILE A 389 34.53 8.02 42.95
CA ILE A 389 34.52 7.71 44.38
C ILE A 389 35.71 6.81 44.75
N ALA A 390 35.96 5.77 43.96
CA ALA A 390 37.09 4.87 44.17
C ALA A 390 38.43 5.62 44.05
N MET A 391 38.58 6.47 43.03
CA MET A 391 39.75 7.31 42.83
C MET A 391 40.00 8.27 43.99
N ASP A 392 38.97 8.96 44.49
CA ASP A 392 39.09 9.86 45.64
C ASP A 392 39.57 9.11 46.88
N LYS A 393 39.03 7.90 47.11
CA LYS A 393 39.47 7.02 48.20
C LYS A 393 40.93 6.61 48.05
N THR A 394 41.33 6.14 46.86
CA THR A 394 42.72 5.75 46.57
C THR A 394 43.69 6.92 46.71
N LYS A 395 43.33 8.11 46.20
CA LYS A 395 44.13 9.34 46.36
C LYS A 395 44.34 9.68 47.82
N THR A 396 43.28 9.62 48.62
CA THR A 396 43.36 9.89 50.07
C THR A 396 44.24 8.87 50.78
N SER A 397 44.11 7.58 50.45
CA SER A 397 44.92 6.52 51.04
C SER A 397 46.41 6.68 50.71
N LEU A 398 46.75 6.89 49.43
CA LEU A 398 48.13 7.10 49.00
C LEU A 398 48.76 8.35 49.63
N SER A 399 47.99 9.44 49.80
CA SER A 399 48.48 10.64 50.49
C SER A 399 48.82 10.35 51.95
N LYS A 400 47.93 9.67 52.68
CA LYS A 400 48.17 9.29 54.08
C LYS A 400 49.37 8.36 54.23
N ASP A 401 49.51 7.40 53.31
CA ASP A 401 50.65 6.49 53.28
C ASP A 401 51.96 7.25 53.04
N SER A 402 51.99 8.13 52.03
CA SER A 402 53.17 8.95 51.73
C SER A 402 53.54 9.88 52.88
N GLU A 403 52.56 10.45 53.56
CA GLU A 403 52.79 11.33 54.70
C GLU A 403 53.33 10.58 55.91
N ALA A 404 52.81 9.38 56.20
CA ALA A 404 53.32 8.53 57.28
C ALA A 404 54.76 8.06 56.99
N VAL A 405 55.07 7.69 55.74
CA VAL A 405 56.44 7.36 55.33
C VAL A 405 57.36 8.58 55.48
N SER A 406 56.91 9.78 55.09
CA SER A 406 57.71 10.99 55.26
C SER A 406 57.97 11.33 56.74
N GLU A 407 56.99 11.13 57.61
CA GLU A 407 57.18 11.30 59.05
C GLU A 407 58.12 10.24 59.63
N ALA A 408 57.98 8.98 59.20
CA ALA A 408 58.88 7.90 59.59
C ALA A 408 60.34 8.21 59.23
N LEU A 409 60.59 8.78 58.03
CA LEU A 409 61.91 9.22 57.62
C LEU A 409 62.44 10.37 58.49
N ASN A 410 61.59 11.33 58.87
CA ASN A 410 62.00 12.42 59.77
C ASN A 410 62.29 11.93 61.18
N VAL A 411 61.46 11.03 61.72
CA VAL A 411 61.67 10.38 63.03
C VAL A 411 62.98 9.61 63.03
N ALA A 412 63.26 8.83 61.97
CA ALA A 412 64.54 8.15 61.80
C ALA A 412 65.72 9.11 61.84
N LYS A 413 65.62 10.28 61.19
CA LYS A 413 66.67 11.30 61.23
C LYS A 413 66.86 11.91 62.62
N THR A 414 65.78 12.16 63.37
CA THR A 414 65.88 12.67 64.75
C THR A 414 66.49 11.64 65.71
N ILE A 415 66.27 10.35 65.44
CA ILE A 415 66.95 9.25 66.14
C ILE A 415 68.45 9.26 65.83
N GLU A 416 68.86 9.48 64.58
CA GLU A 416 70.28 9.64 64.21
C GLU A 416 70.94 10.82 64.93
N GLU A 417 70.18 11.89 65.22
CA GLU A 417 70.62 13.05 66.00
C GLU A 417 70.67 12.77 67.52
N GLY A 418 70.32 11.56 67.96
CA GLY A 418 70.45 11.08 69.33
C GLY A 418 69.20 11.21 70.20
N ASN A 419 68.05 11.62 69.66
CA ASN A 419 66.80 11.73 70.42
C ASN A 419 65.87 10.53 70.15
N LEU A 420 65.62 9.73 71.19
CA LEU A 420 64.78 8.52 71.14
C LEU A 420 63.35 8.73 71.63
N SER A 421 62.98 9.93 72.11
CA SER A 421 61.63 10.25 72.59
C SER A 421 60.59 10.49 71.47
N VAL A 422 61.04 10.53 70.21
CA VAL A 422 60.16 10.80 69.07
C VAL A 422 59.36 9.57 68.65
N ARG A 423 58.14 9.78 68.15
CA ARG A 423 57.26 8.71 67.64
C ARG A 423 56.63 9.11 66.31
N ILE A 424 56.31 8.11 65.49
CA ILE A 424 55.56 8.28 64.25
C ILE A 424 54.08 8.33 64.61
N LEU A 425 53.43 9.48 64.41
CA LEU A 425 52.06 9.75 64.85
C LEU A 425 51.04 9.61 63.72
N LYS A 426 51.44 9.91 62.48
CA LYS A 426 50.59 9.81 61.30
C LYS A 426 50.19 8.36 61.06
N LEU A 427 48.88 8.17 60.87
CA LEU A 427 48.29 6.85 60.61
C LEU A 427 48.20 6.62 59.10
N PRO A 428 49.00 5.71 58.52
CA PRO A 428 48.85 5.30 57.13
C PRO A 428 47.52 4.56 56.91
N SER A 429 47.08 4.49 55.66
CA SER A 429 45.92 3.70 55.23
C SER A 429 46.30 2.25 54.86
N ASN A 430 47.54 2.01 54.43
CA ASN A 430 48.05 0.67 54.14
C ASN A 430 48.27 -0.10 55.46
N PRO A 431 47.60 -1.24 55.70
CA PRO A 431 47.74 -2.02 56.92
C PRO A 431 49.19 -2.43 57.24
N GLN A 432 50.00 -2.71 56.23
CA GLN A 432 51.41 -3.08 56.42
C GLN A 432 52.24 -1.90 56.94
N LEU A 433 51.93 -0.68 56.52
CA LEU A 433 52.60 0.52 57.04
C LEU A 433 52.13 0.86 58.46
N ILE A 434 50.89 0.51 58.84
CA ILE A 434 50.41 0.63 60.22
C ILE A 434 51.20 -0.32 61.12
N GLU A 435 51.32 -1.59 60.72
CA GLU A 435 52.11 -2.58 61.46
C GLU A 435 53.58 -2.15 61.58
N LEU A 436 54.20 -1.69 60.48
CA LEU A 436 55.57 -1.19 60.51
C LEU A 436 55.72 0.00 61.47
N ARG A 437 54.79 0.96 61.43
CA ARG A 437 54.78 2.10 62.37
C ARG A 437 54.72 1.63 63.81
N ASP A 438 53.83 0.70 64.13
CA ASP A 438 53.62 0.22 65.50
C ASP A 438 54.84 -0.55 66.01
N VAL A 439 55.46 -1.37 65.16
CA VAL A 439 56.72 -2.07 65.47
C VAL A 439 57.85 -1.08 65.72
N LEU A 440 58.00 -0.05 64.87
CA LEU A 440 59.03 0.97 65.02
C LEU A 440 58.83 1.80 66.30
N ASN A 441 57.60 2.26 66.56
CA ASN A 441 57.29 3.00 67.78
C ASN A 441 57.53 2.16 69.04
N ASN A 442 57.12 0.89 69.04
CA ASN A 442 57.39 -0.02 70.16
C ASN A 442 58.88 -0.31 70.34
N MET A 443 59.65 -0.42 69.25
CA MET A 443 61.11 -0.50 69.33
C MET A 443 61.69 0.74 70.02
N LEU A 444 61.21 1.95 69.67
CA LEU A 444 61.65 3.18 70.31
C LEU A 444 61.25 3.26 71.78
N ASP A 445 60.05 2.81 72.16
CA ASP A 445 59.63 2.70 73.56
C ASP A 445 60.59 1.82 74.36
N VAL A 446 61.00 0.69 73.79
CA VAL A 446 61.95 -0.23 74.44
C VAL A 446 63.35 0.40 74.54
N LEU A 447 63.82 1.10 73.50
CA LEU A 447 65.14 1.74 73.51
C LEU A 447 65.19 2.91 74.51
N GLU A 448 64.17 3.76 74.52
CA GLU A 448 64.03 4.87 75.46
C GLU A 448 63.98 4.38 76.91
N LEU A 449 63.20 3.32 77.19
CA LEU A 449 63.10 2.76 78.54
C LEU A 449 64.40 2.10 79.01
N LYS A 450 65.11 1.39 78.13
CA LYS A 450 66.28 0.58 78.52
C LYS A 450 67.61 1.31 78.46
N ILE A 451 67.73 2.28 77.56
CA ILE A 451 68.98 3.00 77.30
C ILE A 451 68.86 4.44 77.78
N GLY A 452 67.76 5.12 77.44
CA GLY A 452 67.44 6.50 77.82
C GLY A 452 66.95 7.33 76.62
N SER A 453 66.30 8.47 76.88
CA SER A 453 65.62 9.28 75.85
C SER A 453 66.57 10.15 75.00
N ASN A 454 67.77 10.46 75.48
CA ASN A 454 68.76 11.29 74.80
C ASN A 454 70.15 10.63 74.82
N MET A 455 70.56 10.06 73.68
CA MET A 455 71.83 9.37 73.52
C MET A 455 73.04 10.29 73.70
N ASN A 456 72.93 11.57 73.30
CA ASN A 456 74.04 12.52 73.46
C ASN A 456 74.30 12.81 74.94
N GLU A 457 73.25 12.78 75.77
CA GLU A 457 73.38 12.96 77.22
C GLU A 457 74.00 11.72 77.89
N ILE A 458 73.65 10.53 77.40
CA ILE A 458 74.29 9.28 77.83
C ILE A 458 75.77 9.27 77.43
N GLU A 459 76.10 9.67 76.21
CA GLU A 459 77.49 9.81 75.73
C GLU A 459 78.27 10.81 76.58
N ARG A 460 77.69 11.99 76.89
CA ARG A 460 78.30 12.99 77.76
C ARG A 460 78.65 12.44 79.14
N VAL A 461 77.72 11.71 79.77
CA VAL A 461 77.94 11.10 81.09
C VAL A 461 78.98 9.99 80.99
N PHE A 462 78.90 9.13 79.98
CA PHE A 462 79.88 8.06 79.76
C PHE A 462 81.31 8.61 79.53
N ASP A 463 81.44 9.68 78.76
CA ASP A 463 82.71 10.39 78.52
C ASP A 463 83.27 11.04 79.79
N SER A 464 82.42 11.58 80.67
CA SER A 464 82.83 12.05 82.00
C SER A 464 83.38 10.91 82.86
N TYR A 465 82.71 9.75 82.85
CA TYR A 465 83.19 8.55 83.55
C TYR A 465 84.54 8.05 83.01
N LEU A 466 84.76 8.07 81.69
CA LEU A 466 86.06 7.72 81.08
C LEU A 466 87.19 8.67 81.50
N LYS A 467 86.85 9.92 81.85
CA LYS A 467 87.78 10.93 82.38
C LYS A 467 87.91 10.90 83.91
N LEU A 468 87.38 9.85 84.56
CA LEU A 468 87.35 9.66 86.02
C LEU A 468 86.54 10.72 86.79
N ASP A 469 85.61 11.41 86.12
CA ASP A 469 84.66 12.33 86.74
C ASP A 469 83.32 11.63 87.01
N PHE A 470 83.08 11.31 88.28
CA PHE A 470 81.88 10.60 88.76
C PHE A 470 80.77 11.54 89.27
N SER A 471 80.94 12.86 89.12
CA SER A 471 79.96 13.85 89.58
C SER A 471 78.81 14.06 88.59
N THR A 472 78.92 13.48 87.39
CA THR A 472 77.96 13.64 86.30
C THR A 472 76.94 12.51 86.30
N SER A 473 75.64 12.83 86.27
CA SER A 473 74.56 11.85 86.14
C SER A 473 73.70 12.15 84.91
N VAL A 474 73.06 11.12 84.36
CA VAL A 474 72.01 11.31 83.34
C VAL A 474 70.85 12.02 84.05
N LEU A 475 70.40 13.15 83.50
CA LEU A 475 69.21 13.83 83.99
C LEU A 475 67.98 13.10 83.45
N ASP A 476 67.14 12.58 84.34
CA ASP A 476 65.86 11.99 83.94
C ASP A 476 64.96 13.09 83.36
N SER A 477 64.55 12.93 82.11
CA SER A 477 63.44 13.66 81.49
C SER A 477 62.50 12.70 80.80
#